data_AF-A0A0G0DMJ2-F1
#
_entry.id   AF-A0A0G0DMJ2-F1
#
_cell.length_a   1.000
_cell.length_b   1.000
_cell.length_c   1.000
_cell.angle_alpha   90.00
_cell.angle_beta   90.00
_cell.angle_gamma   90.00
#
_symmetry.space_group_name_H-M   'P 1'
#
loop_
_entity.id
_entity.type
_entity.pdbx_description
1 polymer ?
#
loop_
_entity_poly.entity_id
_entity_poly.type
_entity_poly.pdbx_seq_one_letter_code
_entity_poly.pdbx_strand_id
1 'polypeptide(L)'
;MNNRIFIIIFVIVVFILGGLLYIYNPNPVKYENPNEKDPIVCTTDAKLCPDGSYVGRTGPNCEFVCPETPNNNIPPGAIFEDGTIIEEDEPIFCTADAKLCPDGSYVGRVGPNCEFAQCP
;
A
#
# COMPACT_ATOMS: atom_id res chain seq x y z
N MET A 1 -2.69 -52.22 51.61
CA MET A 1 -1.60 -51.42 51.01
C MET A 1 -1.48 -51.62 49.50
N ASN A 2 -1.64 -52.83 48.99
CA ASN A 2 -1.43 -53.16 47.56
C ASN A 2 -2.42 -52.49 46.59
N ASN A 3 -3.73 -52.42 46.90
CA ASN A 3 -4.70 -51.76 46.00
C ASN A 3 -4.45 -50.26 45.82
N ARG A 4 -4.03 -49.55 46.87
CA ARG A 4 -3.68 -48.13 46.75
C ARG A 4 -2.43 -47.93 45.90
N ILE A 5 -1.47 -48.85 46.00
CA ILE A 5 -0.27 -48.86 45.16
C ILE A 5 -0.63 -49.10 43.69
N PHE A 6 -1.52 -50.06 43.40
CA PHE A 6 -1.97 -50.32 42.02
C PHE A 6 -2.70 -49.13 41.40
N ILE A 7 -3.53 -48.42 42.17
CA ILE A 7 -4.21 -47.22 41.69
C ILE A 7 -3.21 -46.11 41.33
N ILE A 8 -2.19 -45.90 42.16
CA ILE A 8 -1.18 -44.86 41.90
C ILE A 8 -0.35 -45.21 40.65
N ILE A 9 0.03 -46.47 40.47
CA ILE A 9 0.76 -46.93 39.27
C ILE A 9 -0.09 -46.72 38.02
N PHE A 10 -1.38 -47.07 38.06
CA PHE A 10 -2.27 -46.91 36.92
C PHE A 10 -2.40 -45.44 36.49
N VAL A 11 -2.55 -44.53 37.46
CA VAL A 11 -2.62 -43.09 37.19
C VAL A 11 -1.33 -42.58 36.54
N ILE A 12 -0.16 -42.98 37.06
CA ILE A 12 1.14 -42.58 36.49
C ILE A 12 1.28 -43.08 35.06
N VAL A 13 0.90 -44.32 34.78
CA VAL A 13 0.96 -44.91 33.43
C VAL A 13 0.06 -44.14 32.45
N VAL A 14 -1.15 -43.76 32.86
CA VAL A 14 -2.07 -42.98 32.02
C VAL A 14 -1.49 -41.59 31.71
N PHE A 15 -0.91 -40.90 32.68
CA PHE A 15 -0.30 -39.59 32.44
C PHE A 15 0.95 -39.67 31.56
N ILE A 16 1.80 -40.70 31.72
CA ILE A 16 2.97 -40.90 30.86
C ILE A 16 2.53 -41.22 29.42
N LEU A 17 1.58 -42.13 29.23
CA LEU A 17 1.07 -42.48 27.90
C LEU A 17 0.36 -41.30 27.23
N GLY A 18 -0.47 -40.57 27.97
CA GLY A 18 -1.15 -39.38 27.47
C GLY A 18 -0.17 -38.26 27.09
N GLY A 19 0.83 -38.00 27.94
CA GLY A 19 1.90 -37.03 27.66
C GLY A 19 2.74 -37.41 26.44
N LEU A 20 3.11 -38.69 26.32
CA LEU A 20 3.83 -39.18 25.14
C LEU A 20 2.98 -39.03 23.88
N LEU A 21 1.72 -39.45 23.89
CA LEU A 21 0.83 -39.28 22.74
C LEU A 21 0.65 -37.81 22.34
N TYR A 22 0.58 -36.91 23.32
CA TYR A 22 0.49 -35.47 23.05
C TYR A 22 1.75 -34.94 22.36
N ILE A 23 2.94 -35.37 22.79
CA ILE A 23 4.22 -34.97 22.18
C ILE A 23 4.41 -35.62 20.80
N TYR A 24 3.93 -36.85 20.62
CA TYR A 24 3.99 -37.59 19.36
C TYR A 24 2.90 -37.21 18.36
N ASN A 25 1.95 -36.35 18.72
CA ASN A 25 1.00 -35.80 17.77
C ASN A 25 1.64 -34.57 17.08
N PRO A 26 2.15 -34.71 15.83
CA PRO A 26 2.83 -33.60 15.17
C PRO A 26 1.86 -32.43 15.02
N ASN A 27 2.38 -31.20 15.18
CA ASN A 27 1.64 -30.00 14.83
C ASN A 27 1.14 -30.11 13.39
N PRO A 28 -0.08 -29.64 13.08
CA PRO A 28 -0.55 -29.63 11.70
C PRO A 28 0.43 -28.81 10.86
N VAL A 29 1.01 -29.47 9.85
CA VAL A 29 1.89 -28.80 8.90
C VAL A 29 1.03 -27.81 8.12
N LYS A 30 1.32 -26.52 8.25
CA LYS A 30 0.73 -25.52 7.37
C LYS A 30 1.23 -25.81 5.95
N TYR A 31 0.32 -26.22 5.08
CA TYR A 31 0.61 -26.40 3.67
C TYR A 31 0.61 -25.02 3.01
N GLU A 32 1.80 -24.44 2.81
CA GLU A 32 1.96 -23.27 1.94
C GLU A 32 1.86 -23.76 0.49
N ASN A 33 0.83 -23.30 -0.22
CA ASN A 33 0.67 -23.60 -1.63
C ASN A 33 1.71 -22.81 -2.42
N PRO A 34 2.68 -23.45 -3.11
CA PRO A 34 3.73 -22.74 -3.83
C PRO A 34 3.23 -21.94 -5.04
N ASN A 35 1.96 -22.08 -5.42
CA ASN A 35 1.31 -21.30 -6.49
C ASN A 35 0.43 -20.17 -5.97
N GLU A 36 0.31 -19.99 -4.65
CA GLU A 36 -0.44 -18.90 -4.05
C GLU A 36 0.52 -17.71 -3.88
N LYS A 37 0.56 -16.85 -4.90
CA LYS A 37 1.23 -15.55 -4.77
C LYS A 37 0.47 -14.73 -3.74
N ASP A 38 1.17 -14.25 -2.72
CA ASP A 38 0.62 -13.29 -1.78
C ASP A 38 -0.02 -12.11 -2.54
N PRO A 39 -1.20 -11.63 -2.11
CA PRO A 39 -1.84 -10.49 -2.74
C PRO A 39 -0.90 -9.28 -2.67
N ILE A 40 -0.53 -8.74 -3.84
CA ILE A 40 0.29 -7.54 -3.93
C ILE A 40 -0.56 -6.36 -3.46
N VAL A 41 -0.18 -5.77 -2.32
CA VAL A 41 -0.81 -4.57 -1.77
C VAL A 41 0.10 -3.39 -2.03
N CYS A 42 -0.42 -2.41 -2.76
CA CYS A 42 0.32 -1.22 -3.12
C CYS A 42 -0.06 -0.07 -2.15
N THR A 43 0.90 0.55 -1.44
CA THR A 43 0.64 1.58 -0.39
C THR A 43 0.54 3.07 -0.78
N THR A 44 1.07 3.51 -1.94
CA THR A 44 1.13 4.91 -2.42
C THR A 44 0.72 5.06 -3.90
N ASP A 45 -0.32 5.81 -4.27
CA ASP A 45 -0.83 5.82 -5.65
C ASP A 45 -0.14 6.75 -6.66
N ALA A 46 0.74 7.63 -6.20
CA ALA A 46 1.47 8.57 -7.04
C ALA A 46 2.95 8.69 -6.64
N LYS A 47 3.81 8.95 -7.62
CA LYS A 47 5.25 9.19 -7.43
C LYS A 47 5.67 10.47 -8.14
N LEU A 48 6.41 11.33 -7.45
CA LEU A 48 7.08 12.50 -8.03
C LEU A 48 8.28 12.05 -8.86
N CYS A 49 8.36 12.53 -10.10
CA CYS A 49 9.46 12.31 -11.03
C CYS A 49 10.49 13.46 -10.97
N PRO A 50 11.73 13.24 -11.46
CA PRO A 50 12.79 14.26 -11.43
C PRO A 50 12.48 15.53 -12.22
N ASP A 51 11.58 15.45 -13.19
CA ASP A 51 11.07 16.58 -13.99
C ASP A 51 9.98 17.39 -13.27
N GLY A 52 9.63 17.02 -12.03
CA GLY A 52 8.57 17.66 -11.25
C GLY A 52 7.16 17.08 -11.51
N SER A 53 7.00 16.21 -12.50
CA SER A 53 5.70 15.59 -12.80
C SER A 53 5.33 14.50 -11.80
N TYR A 54 4.04 14.19 -11.66
CA TYR A 54 3.56 13.05 -10.88
C TYR A 54 3.03 11.96 -11.80
N VAL A 55 3.48 10.73 -11.56
CA VAL A 55 3.02 9.55 -12.31
C VAL A 55 2.25 8.60 -11.40
N GLY A 56 1.20 8.01 -11.96
CA GLY A 56 0.39 7.00 -11.30
C GLY A 56 1.03 5.61 -11.39
N ARG A 57 0.47 4.68 -10.63
CA ARG A 57 0.86 3.27 -10.67
C ARG A 57 0.54 2.63 -12.01
N THR A 58 1.44 1.77 -12.43
CA THR A 58 1.36 0.96 -13.65
C THR A 58 1.73 -0.46 -13.31
N GLY A 59 1.09 -1.44 -13.96
CA GLY A 59 1.42 -2.86 -13.78
C GLY A 59 0.96 -3.49 -12.46
N PRO A 60 1.05 -4.84 -12.38
CA PRO A 60 0.58 -5.60 -11.22
C PRO A 60 1.56 -5.57 -10.03
N ASN A 61 2.79 -5.06 -10.19
CA ASN A 61 3.78 -4.98 -9.11
C ASN A 61 4.04 -3.53 -8.66
N CYS A 62 3.02 -2.67 -8.80
CA CYS A 62 3.05 -1.29 -8.32
C CYS A 62 4.17 -0.44 -8.98
N GLU A 63 4.45 -0.64 -10.26
CA GLU A 63 5.51 0.05 -10.99
C GLU A 63 5.15 1.52 -11.27
N PHE A 64 6.17 2.39 -11.36
CA PHE A 64 6.00 3.79 -11.76
C PHE A 64 6.97 4.12 -12.89
N VAL A 65 6.44 4.62 -13.99
CA VAL A 65 7.23 5.00 -15.17
C VAL A 65 7.24 6.51 -15.27
N CYS A 66 8.41 7.12 -15.08
CA CYS A 66 8.62 8.55 -15.32
C CYS A 66 8.87 8.81 -16.81
N PRO A 67 8.46 9.96 -17.35
CA PRO A 67 8.85 10.37 -18.69
C PRO A 67 10.37 10.51 -18.78
N GLU A 68 10.93 10.15 -19.94
CA GLU A 68 12.34 10.40 -20.22
C GLU A 68 12.53 11.89 -20.45
N THR A 69 13.27 12.54 -19.57
CA THR A 69 13.72 13.91 -19.79
C THR A 69 14.67 13.95 -20.98
N PRO A 70 14.52 14.90 -21.93
CA PRO A 70 15.55 15.15 -22.91
C PRO A 70 16.77 15.74 -22.18
N ASN A 71 17.72 14.87 -21.82
CA ASN A 71 19.08 15.18 -21.37
C ASN A 71 19.23 15.88 -20.00
N ASN A 72 19.56 15.04 -19.01
CA ASN A 72 19.88 15.36 -17.63
C ASN A 72 21.25 16.07 -17.42
N ASN A 73 21.43 17.28 -17.93
CA ASN A 73 22.56 18.14 -17.51
C ASN A 73 22.13 19.48 -16.93
N ILE A 74 20.83 19.70 -16.72
CA ILE A 74 20.32 20.98 -16.23
C ILE A 74 19.98 20.84 -14.75
N PRO A 75 20.78 21.41 -13.83
CA PRO A 75 20.36 21.51 -12.43
C PRO A 75 19.10 22.37 -12.32
N PRO A 76 18.23 22.14 -11.32
CA PRO A 76 17.12 23.04 -11.02
C PRO A 76 17.65 24.47 -10.85
N GLY A 77 17.31 25.36 -11.79
CA GLY A 77 17.80 26.75 -11.83
C GLY A 77 18.76 27.12 -12.97
N ALA A 78 18.99 26.28 -13.99
CA ALA A 78 19.71 26.74 -15.18
C ALA A 78 18.82 27.64 -16.06
N ILE A 79 19.18 28.91 -16.14
CA ILE A 79 18.73 29.88 -17.14
C ILE A 79 19.28 29.43 -18.51
N PHE A 80 18.40 29.16 -19.48
CA PHE A 80 18.80 28.92 -20.86
C PHE A 80 19.37 30.21 -21.48
N GLU A 81 20.49 30.12 -22.20
CA GLU A 81 21.17 31.29 -22.81
C GLU A 81 20.34 32.03 -23.87
N ASP A 82 19.20 31.47 -24.30
CA ASP A 82 18.26 32.09 -25.26
C ASP A 82 17.24 33.04 -24.59
N GLY A 83 17.28 33.20 -23.26
CA GLY A 83 16.47 34.21 -22.56
C GLY A 83 14.96 33.98 -22.61
N THR A 84 14.50 32.84 -23.11
CA THR A 84 13.10 32.43 -23.04
C THR A 84 12.79 31.98 -21.62
N ILE A 85 12.12 32.84 -20.87
CA ILE A 85 11.36 32.46 -19.68
C ILE A 85 10.24 31.54 -20.17
N ILE A 86 10.42 30.24 -19.97
CA ILE A 86 9.24 29.38 -19.82
C ILE A 86 8.63 29.89 -18.52
N GLU A 87 7.48 30.56 -18.61
CA GLU A 87 6.64 30.76 -17.44
C GLU A 87 6.29 29.35 -16.99
N GLU A 88 7.10 28.80 -16.08
CA GLU A 88 6.85 27.53 -15.44
C GLU A 88 5.60 27.80 -14.62
N ASP A 89 4.44 27.57 -15.24
CA ASP A 89 3.15 27.55 -14.55
C ASP A 89 3.34 26.62 -13.37
N GLU A 90 3.51 27.21 -12.18
CA GLU A 90 3.70 26.47 -10.95
C GLU A 90 2.56 25.46 -10.89
N PRO A 91 2.84 24.15 -10.80
CA PRO A 91 1.81 23.14 -10.92
C PRO A 91 0.70 23.42 -9.88
N ILE A 92 -0.48 23.79 -10.36
CA ILE A 92 -1.60 24.17 -9.50
C ILE A 92 -2.13 22.90 -8.82
N PHE A 93 -1.84 22.75 -7.53
CA PHE A 93 -2.32 21.64 -6.71
C PHE A 93 -3.68 21.94 -6.12
N CYS A 94 -4.68 21.21 -6.61
CA CYS A 94 -6.06 21.34 -6.22
C CYS A 94 -6.39 20.35 -5.07
N THR A 95 -6.73 20.83 -3.87
CA THR A 95 -6.88 19.97 -2.66
C THR A 95 -8.26 19.32 -2.40
N ALA A 96 -9.36 19.84 -2.97
CA ALA A 96 -10.72 19.27 -2.81
C ALA A 96 -11.55 19.20 -4.12
N ASP A 97 -12.03 18.01 -4.55
CA ASP A 97 -12.73 17.84 -5.85
C ASP A 97 -14.21 18.20 -5.86
N ALA A 98 -14.83 18.35 -4.69
CA ALA A 98 -16.24 18.65 -4.56
C ALA A 98 -16.48 19.69 -3.48
N LYS A 99 -17.47 20.56 -3.71
CA LYS A 99 -17.96 21.56 -2.77
C LYS A 99 -19.43 21.32 -2.47
N LEU A 100 -19.78 21.22 -1.19
CA LEU A 100 -21.16 21.12 -0.72
C LEU A 100 -21.88 22.46 -0.90
N CYS A 101 -23.08 22.42 -1.45
CA CYS A 101 -23.97 23.56 -1.65
C CYS A 101 -25.03 23.66 -0.52
N PRO A 102 -25.64 24.84 -0.31
CA PRO A 102 -26.63 25.04 0.76
C PRO A 102 -27.89 24.19 0.64
N ASP A 103 -28.24 23.76 -0.58
CA ASP A 103 -29.34 22.86 -0.88
C ASP A 103 -29.02 21.37 -0.58
N GLY A 104 -27.76 21.09 -0.21
CA GLY A 104 -27.25 19.74 0.03
C GLY A 104 -26.63 19.05 -1.19
N SER A 105 -26.67 19.68 -2.37
CA SER A 105 -26.03 19.16 -3.59
C SER A 105 -24.51 19.38 -3.56
N TYR A 106 -23.79 18.81 -4.54
CA TYR A 106 -22.36 18.98 -4.67
C TYR A 106 -22.02 19.47 -6.07
N VAL A 107 -21.09 20.42 -6.15
CA VAL A 107 -20.51 20.93 -7.41
C VAL A 107 -19.05 20.54 -7.52
N GLY A 108 -18.62 20.24 -8.75
CA GLY A 108 -17.23 19.90 -9.06
C GLY A 108 -16.38 21.12 -9.40
N ARG A 109 -15.07 20.91 -9.47
CA ARG A 109 -14.13 21.93 -9.93
C ARG A 109 -14.31 22.26 -11.42
N VAL A 110 -14.04 23.51 -11.78
CA VAL A 110 -14.05 24.04 -13.15
C VAL A 110 -12.79 24.88 -13.38
N GLY A 111 -12.19 24.71 -14.56
CA GLY A 111 -10.99 25.45 -14.95
C GLY A 111 -9.70 25.00 -14.23
N PRO A 112 -8.55 25.53 -14.65
CA PRO A 112 -7.23 25.15 -14.13
C PRO A 112 -6.94 25.74 -12.73
N ASN A 113 -7.69 26.76 -12.30
CA ASN A 113 -7.42 27.52 -11.07
C ASN A 113 -8.19 26.99 -9.83
N CYS A 114 -8.55 25.71 -9.83
CA CYS A 114 -9.31 25.06 -8.74
C CYS A 114 -10.65 25.75 -8.36
N GLU A 115 -11.29 26.47 -9.28
CA GLU A 115 -12.58 27.10 -9.03
C GLU A 115 -13.69 26.03 -8.98
N PHE A 116 -14.82 26.31 -8.33
CA PHE A 116 -15.98 25.40 -8.32
C PHE A 116 -17.12 25.97 -9.16
N ALA A 117 -17.88 25.10 -9.83
CA ALA A 117 -19.10 25.52 -10.52
C ALA A 117 -20.08 26.22 -9.55
N GLN A 118 -20.97 27.05 -10.08
CA GLN A 118 -22.01 27.69 -9.25
C GLN A 118 -22.97 26.63 -8.69
N CYS A 119 -23.34 26.80 -7.42
CA CYS A 119 -24.39 26.02 -6.80
C CYS A 119 -25.75 26.34 -7.46
N PRO A 120 -26.64 25.34 -7.58
CA PRO A 120 -28.01 25.52 -8.07
C PRO A 120 -28.88 26.35 -7.11
#